data_AF-A0A7Y9PEJ8-F1
#
_entry.id   AF-A0A7Y9PEJ8-F1
#
_cell.length_a   1.000
_cell.length_b   1.000
_cell.length_c   1.000
_cell.angle_alpha   90.00
_cell.angle_beta   90.00
_cell.angle_gamma   90.00
#
_symmetry.space_group_name_H-M   'P 1'
#
loop_
_entity.id
_entity.type
_entity.pdbx_description
1 polymer ?
#
loop_
_entity_poly.entity_id
_entity_poly.type
_entity_poly.pdbx_seq_one_letter_code
_entity_poly.pdbx_strand_id
1 'polypeptide(L)'
;MARFPSTDPGYKNRHGQVVIAKTGFPSESFPGQTIYRMRCSHCQHEYGSNGCDIFKRRCPRHQEGAKGEALREAPPSLFAV
;
A
#
# COMPACT_ATOMS: atom_id res chain seq x y z
N MET A 1 0.85 19.71 -2.11
CA MET A 1 0.91 18.63 -3.11
C MET A 1 -0.52 18.18 -3.43
N ALA A 2 -0.89 18.09 -4.71
CA ALA A 2 -2.18 17.52 -5.09
C ALA A 2 -2.23 16.06 -4.61
N ARG A 3 -3.28 15.68 -3.87
CA ARG A 3 -3.54 14.28 -3.52
C ARG A 3 -3.83 13.52 -4.80
N PHE A 4 -3.02 12.51 -5.12
CA PHE A 4 -3.40 11.55 -6.14
C PHE A 4 -4.55 10.72 -5.57
N PRO A 5 -5.75 10.70 -6.21
CA PRO A 5 -6.91 10.01 -5.66
C PRO A 5 -6.65 8.51 -5.44
N SER A 6 -5.70 7.92 -6.18
CA SER A 6 -5.31 6.51 -6.01
C SER A 6 -4.45 6.23 -4.78
N THR A 7 -3.93 7.24 -4.08
CA THR A 7 -3.08 7.10 -2.90
C THR A 7 -3.79 7.41 -1.58
N ASP A 8 -5.01 7.93 -1.65
CA ASP A 8 -5.79 8.25 -0.47
C ASP A 8 -6.34 6.97 0.19
N PRO A 9 -6.28 6.86 1.53
CA PRO A 9 -6.95 5.78 2.26
C PRO A 9 -8.42 5.65 1.86
N GLY A 10 -8.86 4.40 1.64
CA GLY A 10 -10.20 4.08 1.15
C GLY A 10 -10.31 3.96 -0.37
N TYR A 11 -9.32 4.43 -1.15
CA TYR A 11 -9.29 4.17 -2.58
C TYR A 11 -9.26 2.66 -2.85
N LYS A 12 -10.24 2.18 -3.63
CA LYS A 12 -10.32 0.79 -4.11
C LYS A 12 -10.12 0.77 -5.61
N ASN A 13 -9.13 0.00 -6.07
CA ASN A 13 -8.91 -0.17 -7.51
C ASN A 13 -9.90 -1.18 -8.13
N ARG A 14 -9.89 -1.31 -9.47
CA ARG A 14 -10.76 -2.23 -10.21
C ARG A 14 -10.58 -3.72 -9.88
N HIS A 15 -9.45 -4.10 -9.30
CA HIS A 15 -9.09 -5.46 -8.96
C HIS A 15 -9.44 -5.83 -7.50
N GLY A 16 -9.98 -4.86 -6.74
CA GLY A 16 -10.46 -5.09 -5.38
C GLY A 16 -9.43 -4.81 -4.29
N GLN A 17 -8.39 -4.04 -4.56
CA GLN A 17 -7.40 -3.71 -3.55
C GLN A 17 -7.63 -2.31 -3.01
N VAL A 18 -7.60 -2.20 -1.68
CA VAL A 18 -7.94 -0.98 -0.94
C VAL A 18 -6.67 -0.41 -0.33
N VAL A 19 -6.47 0.90 -0.47
CA VAL A 19 -5.44 1.63 0.27
C VAL A 19 -5.90 1.78 1.72
N ILE A 20 -5.10 1.28 2.66
CA ILE A 20 -5.38 1.39 4.09
C ILE A 20 -4.70 2.62 4.68
N ALA A 21 -3.42 2.81 4.38
CA ALA A 21 -2.64 3.93 4.89
C ALA A 21 -1.38 4.17 4.07
N LYS A 22 -0.89 5.41 4.10
CA LYS A 22 0.50 5.73 3.74
C LYS A 22 1.40 5.30 4.90
N THR A 23 2.47 4.55 4.65
CA THR A 23 3.32 4.05 5.74
C THR A 23 4.42 5.03 6.14
N GLY A 24 4.78 5.96 5.24
CA GLY A 24 5.88 6.90 5.45
C GLY A 24 7.26 6.32 5.16
N PHE A 25 7.39 4.99 5.01
CA PHE A 25 8.63 4.35 4.62
C PHE A 25 8.90 4.53 3.12
N PRO A 26 10.17 4.67 2.71
CA PRO A 26 10.55 4.70 1.30
C PRO A 26 10.29 3.33 0.64
N SER A 27 9.90 3.36 -0.63
CA SER A 27 9.83 2.16 -1.46
C SER A 27 11.24 1.67 -1.79
N GLU A 28 11.46 0.36 -1.65
CA GLU A 28 12.72 -0.29 -2.03
C GLU A 28 12.76 -0.55 -3.54
N SER A 29 11.58 -0.82 -4.13
CA SER A 29 11.45 -1.14 -5.55
C SER A 29 11.35 0.10 -6.46
N PHE A 30 10.95 1.26 -5.94
CA PHE A 30 10.78 2.47 -6.73
C PHE A 30 11.34 3.71 -6.01
N PRO A 31 12.59 4.11 -6.30
CA PRO A 31 13.24 5.24 -5.64
C PRO A 31 12.41 6.54 -5.69
N GLY A 32 12.39 7.26 -4.57
CA GLY A 32 11.61 8.51 -4.43
C GLY A 32 10.12 8.33 -4.18
N GLN A 33 9.61 7.09 -4.17
CA GLN A 33 8.24 6.79 -3.73
C GLN A 33 8.21 6.32 -2.28
N THR A 34 7.00 6.32 -1.72
CA THR A 34 6.70 5.78 -0.39
C THR A 34 5.81 4.55 -0.52
N ILE A 35 5.92 3.65 0.46
CA ILE A 35 5.08 2.46 0.53
C ILE A 35 3.69 2.85 1.06
N TYR A 36 2.66 2.31 0.44
CA TYR A 36 1.29 2.33 0.90
C TYR A 36 0.89 0.93 1.35
N ARG A 37 0.26 0.83 2.52
CA ARG A 37 -0.36 -0.41 2.99
C ARG A 37 -1.63 -0.63 2.19
N MET A 38 -1.66 -1.73 1.44
CA MET A 38 -2.84 -2.16 0.70
C MET A 38 -3.40 -3.45 1.29
N ARG A 39 -4.72 -3.61 1.20
CA ARG A 39 -5.44 -4.82 1.61
C ARG A 39 -6.34 -5.29 0.48
N CYS A 40 -6.29 -6.58 0.17
CA CYS A 40 -7.22 -7.17 -0.80
C CYS A 40 -8.61 -7.35 -0.17
N SER A 41 -9.66 -6.82 -0.79
CA SER A 41 -11.03 -6.98 -0.28
C SER A 41 -11.58 -8.41 -0.39
N HIS A 42 -10.94 -9.28 -1.18
CA HIS A 42 -11.38 -10.66 -1.40
C HIS A 42 -10.80 -11.64 -0.38
N CYS A 43 -9.51 -11.53 -0.05
CA CYS A 43 -8.81 -12.49 0.81
C CYS A 43 -8.16 -11.86 2.06
N GLN A 44 -8.33 -10.55 2.26
CA GLN A 44 -7.78 -9.76 3.37
C GLN A 44 -6.25 -9.74 3.47
N HIS A 45 -5.52 -10.25 2.48
CA HIS A 45 -4.06 -10.20 2.48
C HIS A 45 -3.59 -8.75 2.39
N GLU A 46 -2.70 -8.37 3.32
CA GLU A 46 -2.06 -7.06 3.37
C GLU A 46 -0.64 -7.10 2.83
N TYR A 47 -0.27 -6.04 2.13
CA TYR A 47 1.05 -5.93 1.51
C TYR A 47 1.37 -4.47 1.13
N GLY A 48 2.64 -4.16 0.89
CA GLY A 48 3.09 -2.85 0.44
C GLY A 48 3.01 -2.67 -1.08
N SER A 49 2.72 -1.45 -1.52
CA SER A 49 2.87 -1.00 -2.91
C SER A 49 3.36 0.44 -2.97
N ASN A 50 4.20 0.78 -3.95
CA ASN A 50 4.48 2.17 -4.30
C ASN A 50 3.21 2.85 -4.87
N GLY A 51 3.18 4.19 -4.82
CA GLY A 51 2.04 5.01 -5.24
C GLY A 51 1.72 4.94 -6.74
N CYS A 52 2.73 4.73 -7.58
CA CYS A 52 2.60 4.66 -9.04
C CYS A 52 1.86 3.39 -9.50
N ASP A 53 1.85 2.32 -8.69
CA ASP A 53 1.27 1.04 -9.09
C ASP A 53 -0.13 0.76 -8.53
N ILE A 54 -0.63 1.57 -7.58
CA ILE A 54 -1.84 1.26 -6.81
C ILE A 54 -3.07 1.01 -7.72
N PHE A 55 -3.29 1.87 -8.72
CA PHE A 55 -4.46 1.81 -9.60
C PHE A 55 -4.55 0.52 -10.43
N LYS A 56 -3.42 -0.13 -10.72
CA LYS A 56 -3.34 -1.37 -11.50
C LYS A 56 -2.96 -2.60 -10.66
N ARG A 57 -2.75 -2.42 -9.35
CA ARG A 57 -2.25 -3.49 -8.48
C ARG A 57 -3.24 -4.66 -8.45
N ARG A 58 -2.72 -5.88 -8.40
CA ARG A 58 -3.47 -7.12 -8.20
C ARG A 58 -3.03 -7.78 -6.90
N CYS A 59 -3.90 -8.59 -6.30
CA CYS A 59 -3.60 -9.34 -5.09
C CYS A 59 -2.47 -10.36 -5.32
N PRO A 60 -1.35 -10.30 -4.57
CA PRO A 60 -0.25 -11.25 -4.70
C PRO A 60 -0.62 -12.69 -4.32
N ARG A 61 -1.69 -12.88 -3.54
CA ARG A 61 -2.06 -14.19 -2.98
C ARG A 61 -2.86 -15.07 -3.94
N HIS A 62 -3.70 -14.49 -4.80
CA HIS A 62 -4.65 -15.26 -5.62
C HIS A 62 -5.08 -14.58 -6.92
N GLN A 63 -4.49 -13.43 -7.29
CA GLN A 63 -4.74 -12.76 -8.59
C GLN A 63 -3.45 -12.68 -9.43
N GLU A 64 -2.46 -13.50 -9.09
CA GLU A 64 -1.14 -13.53 -9.75
C GLU A 64 -0.48 -12.13 -9.75
N GLY A 65 -0.73 -11.35 -8.69
CA GLY A 65 -0.10 -10.06 -8.50
C GLY A 65 1.38 -10.21 -8.15
N ALA A 66 2.20 -9.24 -8.55
CA ALA A 66 3.58 -9.18 -8.12
C ALA A 66 3.67 -9.12 -6.57
N LYS A 67 4.69 -9.75 -6.00
CA LYS A 67 4.97 -9.71 -4.56
C LYS A 67 4.95 -8.26 -4.06
N GLY A 68 4.28 -8.03 -2.93
CA GLY A 68 4.23 -6.70 -2.33
C GLY A 68 5.52 -6.37 -1.57
N GLU A 69 5.73 -5.08 -1.35
CA GLU A 69 6.83 -4.58 -0.54
C GLU A 69 6.59 -4.88 0.95
N ALA A 70 7.68 -4.96 1.72
CA ALA A 70 7.61 -5.24 3.14
C ALA A 70 6.86 -4.11 3.87
N LEU A 71 5.84 -4.47 4.64
CA LEU A 71 5.18 -3.55 5.55
C LEU A 71 6.03 -3.47 6.82
N ARG A 72 6.72 -2.36 7.01
CA ARG A 72 7.45 -2.06 8.23
C ARG A 72 6.50 -1.36 9.20
N GLU A 73 6.60 -1.71 10.46
CA GLU A 73 5.92 -0.97 11.53
C GLU A 73 6.89 0.09 12.06
N ALA A 74 6.40 1.31 12.24
CA ALA A 74 7.17 2.30 12.98
C ALA A 74 7.29 1.79 14.43
N PRO A 75 8.45 1.95 15.08
CA PRO A 75 8.55 1.67 16.50
C PRO A 75 7.49 2.50 17.24
N PRO A 76 6.88 1.94 18.31
CA PRO A 76 5.90 2.68 19.09
C PRO A 76 6.51 4.02 19.52
N SER A 77 5.81 5.11 19.24
CA SER A 77 6.30 6.43 19.60
C SER A 77 6.44 6.52 21.12
N LEU A 78 7.62 6.89 21.61
CA LEU A 78 7.88 7.09 23.04
C LEU A 78 7.07 8.25 23.67
N PHE A 79 6.27 8.95 22.88
CA PHE A 79 5.45 10.10 23.28
C PHE A 79 3.93 9.87 23.11
N ALA A 80 3.48 8.64 22.87
CA ALA A 80 2.06 8.32 22.94
C ALA A 80 1.67 8.14 24.41
N VAL A 81 1.34 9.25 25.08
CA VAL A 81 0.69 9.29 26.40
C VAL A 81 -0.70 9.88 26.22
#